data_AF-A0A949ATY4-F1
#
_entry.id   AF-A0A949ATY4-F1
#
_cell.length_a   1.000
_cell.length_b   1.000
_cell.length_c   1.000
_cell.angle_alpha   90.00
_cell.angle_beta   90.00
_cell.angle_gamma   90.00
#
_symmetry.space_group_name_H-M   'P 1'
#
loop_
_entity.id
_entity.type
_entity.pdbx_description
1 polymer ?
#
loop_
_entity_poly.entity_id
_entity_poly.type
_entity_poly.pdbx_seq_one_letter_code
_entity_poly.pdbx_strand_id
1 'polypeptide(L)'
;MTAQTIDHSWVPAAPFRAHLRLLLDLSGLPWPVMALKAGVSTRLVRRLLFIERGRPLPKLPRASAVRLIGLSDATLAELGRTLVPSDETRRDLGELLAAGCSAPALARYCRLTEPELMATLETTACTELTALLARSARVQYAG
;
A
#
# COMPACT_ATOMS: atom_id res chain seq x y z
N MET A 1 -5.00 37.56 5.39
CA MET A 1 -4.15 36.42 5.79
C MET A 1 -4.72 35.82 7.06
N THR A 2 -5.58 34.82 6.95
CA THR A 2 -6.17 34.11 8.10
C THR A 2 -5.43 32.79 8.29
N ALA A 3 -4.78 32.65 9.44
CA ALA A 3 -4.15 31.42 9.87
C ALA A 3 -5.16 30.26 9.76
N GLN A 4 -4.85 29.28 8.92
CA GLN A 4 -5.63 28.07 8.75
C GLN A 4 -5.42 27.26 10.03
N THR A 5 -6.33 27.36 10.99
CA THR A 5 -6.36 26.48 12.15
C THR A 5 -6.55 25.07 11.62
N ILE A 6 -5.45 24.32 11.50
CA ILE A 6 -5.49 22.89 11.21
C ILE A 6 -6.17 22.28 12.43
N ASP A 7 -7.49 22.11 12.34
CA ASP A 7 -8.24 21.34 13.30
C ASP A 7 -7.69 19.91 13.24
N HIS A 8 -6.75 19.62 14.13
CA HIS A 8 -6.21 18.30 14.37
C HIS A 8 -7.28 17.44 15.05
N SER A 9 -8.43 17.29 14.41
CA SER A 9 -9.51 16.44 14.87
C SER A 9 -9.00 15.00 14.84
N TRP A 10 -8.86 14.43 16.04
CA TRP A 10 -8.48 13.04 16.24
C TRP A 10 -9.74 12.21 16.41
N VAL A 11 -9.86 11.12 15.63
CA VAL A 11 -11.03 10.24 15.67
C VAL A 11 -10.66 8.88 16.25
N PRO A 12 -11.62 8.14 16.87
CA PRO A 12 -11.39 6.78 17.35
C PRO A 12 -10.88 5.86 16.23
N ALA A 13 -9.85 5.09 16.50
CA ALA A 13 -9.19 4.26 15.49
C ALA A 13 -9.83 2.87 15.28
N ALA A 14 -10.64 2.41 16.22
CA ALA A 14 -11.21 1.05 16.19
C ALA A 14 -12.04 0.76 14.92
N PRO A 15 -12.93 1.64 14.43
CA PRO A 15 -13.70 1.38 13.22
C PRO A 15 -12.81 1.22 11.97
N PHE A 16 -11.81 2.09 11.83
CA PHE A 16 -10.89 2.05 10.67
C PHE A 16 -9.97 0.84 10.70
N ARG A 17 -9.59 0.36 11.90
CA ARG A 17 -8.87 -0.91 12.05
C ARG A 17 -9.75 -2.09 11.60
N ALA A 18 -11.00 -2.14 12.04
CA ALA A 18 -11.92 -3.21 11.66
C ALA A 18 -12.17 -3.21 10.14
N HIS A 19 -12.39 -2.03 9.55
CA HIS A 19 -12.53 -1.84 8.11
C HIS A 19 -11.34 -2.38 7.31
N LEU A 20 -10.12 -2.00 7.69
CA LEU A 20 -8.92 -2.49 7.01
C LEU A 20 -8.74 -4.01 7.17
N ARG A 21 -9.04 -4.58 8.33
CA ARG A 21 -8.99 -6.04 8.52
C ARG A 21 -9.95 -6.77 7.59
N LEU A 22 -11.20 -6.29 7.50
CA LEU A 22 -12.17 -6.83 6.56
C LEU A 22 -11.66 -6.77 5.12
N LEU A 23 -11.10 -5.63 4.69
CA LEU A 23 -10.55 -5.52 3.34
C LEU A 23 -9.34 -6.43 3.11
N LEU A 24 -8.53 -6.69 4.14
CA LEU A 24 -7.38 -7.60 4.03
C LEU A 24 -7.86 -9.03 3.81
N ASP A 25 -8.87 -9.43 4.57
CA ASP A 25 -9.46 -10.76 4.49
C ASP A 25 -10.15 -10.98 3.12
N LEU A 26 -10.82 -9.96 2.59
CA LEU A 26 -11.51 -10.03 1.29
C LEU A 26 -10.56 -10.01 0.08
N SER A 27 -9.58 -9.10 0.07
CA SER A 27 -8.72 -8.88 -1.11
C SER A 27 -7.47 -9.78 -1.15
N GLY A 28 -7.05 -10.28 0.01
CA GLY A 28 -5.76 -10.96 0.20
C GLY A 28 -4.54 -10.08 -0.13
N LEU A 29 -4.73 -8.76 -0.30
CA LEU A 29 -3.65 -7.85 -0.65
C LEU A 29 -2.78 -7.53 0.57
N PRO A 30 -1.47 -7.29 0.40
CA PRO A 30 -0.61 -6.83 1.48
C PRO A 30 -1.12 -5.49 2.06
N TRP A 31 -1.13 -5.34 3.37
CA TRP A 31 -1.55 -4.10 4.02
C TRP A 31 -0.82 -2.81 3.54
N PRO A 32 0.46 -2.83 3.11
CA PRO A 32 1.08 -1.60 2.61
C PRO A 32 0.44 -1.14 1.29
N VAL A 33 -0.14 -2.04 0.48
CA VAL A 33 -0.90 -1.66 -0.72
C VAL A 33 -2.08 -0.77 -0.34
N MET A 34 -2.82 -1.11 0.73
CA MET A 34 -3.93 -0.29 1.21
C MET A 34 -3.48 1.07 1.70
N ALA A 35 -2.37 1.12 2.44
CA ALA A 35 -1.80 2.36 2.92
C ALA A 35 -1.41 3.28 1.76
N LEU A 36 -0.71 2.73 0.76
CA LEU A 36 -0.28 3.44 -0.44
C LEU A 36 -1.47 3.92 -1.28
N LYS A 37 -2.47 3.06 -1.54
CA LYS A 37 -3.69 3.43 -2.28
C LYS A 37 -4.50 4.51 -1.57
N ALA A 38 -4.61 4.44 -0.24
CA ALA A 38 -5.25 5.49 0.53
C ALA A 38 -4.41 6.78 0.64
N GLY A 39 -3.14 6.78 0.21
CA GLY A 39 -2.24 7.90 0.43
C GLY A 39 -2.02 8.18 1.93
N VAL A 40 -1.94 7.13 2.74
CA VAL A 40 -1.71 7.19 4.19
C VAL A 40 -0.35 6.58 4.50
N SER A 41 0.36 7.16 5.47
CA SER A 41 1.66 6.62 5.91
C SER A 41 1.58 5.14 6.24
N THR A 42 2.47 4.34 5.63
CA THR A 42 2.59 2.90 5.90
C THR A 42 2.88 2.63 7.38
N ARG A 43 3.67 3.47 8.04
CA ARG A 43 3.92 3.40 9.49
C ARG A 43 2.64 3.57 10.31
N LEU A 44 1.79 4.53 9.93
CA LEU A 44 0.51 4.75 10.62
C LEU A 44 -0.40 3.54 10.46
N VAL A 45 -0.53 3.00 9.25
CA VAL A 45 -1.37 1.83 8.98
C VAL A 45 -0.82 0.57 9.67
N ARG A 46 0.49 0.38 9.70
CA ARG A 46 1.14 -0.69 10.47
C ARG A 46 0.76 -0.62 11.95
N ARG A 47 0.93 0.54 12.58
CA ARG A 47 0.56 0.77 13.99
C ARG A 47 -0.95 0.67 14.24
N LEU A 48 -1.76 0.94 13.23
CA LEU A 48 -3.21 0.77 13.30
C LEU A 48 -3.61 -0.71 13.32
N LEU A 49 -3.01 -1.53 12.46
CA LEU A 49 -3.34 -2.95 12.27
C LEU A 49 -2.70 -3.88 13.30
N PHE A 50 -1.44 -3.62 13.62
CA PHE A 50 -0.63 -4.43 14.53
C PHE A 50 -0.47 -3.73 15.87
N ILE A 51 -0.43 -4.51 16.94
CA ILE A 51 -0.20 -3.98 18.28
C ILE A 51 1.30 -3.65 18.39
N GLU A 52 1.60 -2.37 18.57
CA GLU A 52 2.95 -1.89 18.87
C GLU A 52 2.99 -1.42 20.33
N ARG A 53 4.04 -1.79 21.07
CA ARG A 53 4.23 -1.39 22.49
C ARG A 53 3.07 -1.81 23.41
N GLY A 54 2.47 -2.96 23.14
CA GLY A 54 1.46 -3.59 24.00
C GLY A 54 0.08 -2.93 24.00
N ARG A 55 -0.16 -1.87 23.20
CA ARG A 55 -1.48 -1.22 23.11
C ARG A 55 -1.85 -0.89 21.66
N PRO A 56 -3.12 -1.11 21.26
CA PRO A 56 -3.59 -0.68 19.95
C PRO A 56 -3.60 0.85 19.86
N LEU A 57 -3.37 1.39 18.65
CA LEU A 57 -3.53 2.83 18.40
C LEU A 57 -4.97 3.26 18.77
N PRO A 58 -5.17 4.22 19.70
CA PRO A 58 -6.52 4.57 20.15
C PRO A 58 -7.20 5.58 19.23
N LYS A 59 -6.44 6.52 18.66
CA LYS A 59 -6.93 7.56 17.76
C LYS A 59 -5.97 7.77 16.58
N LEU A 60 -6.51 8.25 15.46
CA LEU A 60 -5.73 8.68 14.30
C LEU A 60 -6.22 10.05 13.79
N PRO A 61 -5.42 10.77 12.99
CA PRO A 61 -5.84 12.04 12.40
C PRO A 61 -7.07 11.84 11.51
N ARG A 62 -8.06 12.75 11.60
CA ARG A 62 -9.28 12.71 10.78
C ARG A 62 -8.96 12.66 9.28
N ALA A 63 -7.95 13.39 8.82
CA ALA A 63 -7.53 13.36 7.42
C ALA A 63 -7.14 11.95 6.95
N SER A 64 -6.41 11.19 7.78
CA SER A 64 -6.07 9.79 7.49
C SER A 64 -7.31 8.90 7.55
N ALA A 65 -8.19 9.11 8.52
CA ALA A 65 -9.45 8.37 8.65
C ALA A 65 -10.36 8.51 7.41
N VAL A 66 -10.52 9.73 6.89
CA VAL A 66 -11.30 9.99 5.67
C VAL A 66 -10.71 9.28 4.45
N ARG A 67 -9.38 9.25 4.34
CA ARG A 67 -8.71 8.48 3.27
C ARG A 67 -8.90 6.98 3.41
N LEU A 68 -8.81 6.45 4.63
CA LEU A 68 -8.96 5.01 4.89
C LEU A 68 -10.40 4.52 4.66
N ILE A 69 -11.41 5.30 5.03
CA ILE A 69 -12.82 4.91 4.82
C ILE A 69 -13.22 4.94 3.33
N GLY A 70 -12.49 5.70 2.50
CA GLY A 70 -12.68 5.71 1.05
C GLY A 70 -12.24 4.42 0.35
N LEU A 71 -11.47 3.55 1.03
CA LEU A 71 -11.14 2.23 0.50
C LEU A 71 -12.36 1.31 0.57
N SER A 72 -12.58 0.57 -0.50
CA SER A 72 -13.57 -0.50 -0.59
C SER A 72 -13.04 -1.65 -1.45
N ASP A 73 -13.70 -2.81 -1.37
CA ASP A 73 -13.38 -3.95 -2.23
C ASP A 73 -13.43 -3.58 -3.72
N ALA A 74 -14.45 -2.81 -4.14
CA ALA A 74 -14.57 -2.30 -5.51
C ALA A 74 -13.37 -1.45 -5.94
N THR A 75 -12.90 -0.53 -5.07
CA THR A 75 -11.72 0.29 -5.38
C THR A 75 -10.43 -0.52 -5.45
N LEU A 76 -10.33 -1.62 -4.70
CA LEU A 76 -9.17 -2.51 -4.73
C LEU A 76 -9.20 -3.42 -5.96
N ALA A 77 -10.38 -3.90 -6.36
CA ALA A 77 -10.55 -4.69 -7.58
C ALA A 77 -10.22 -3.89 -8.86
N GLU A 78 -10.47 -2.58 -8.85
CA GLU A 78 -10.16 -1.70 -9.98
C GLU A 78 -8.65 -1.50 -10.21
N LEU A 79 -7.82 -1.71 -9.19
CA LEU A 79 -6.36 -1.58 -9.29
C LEU A 79 -5.76 -2.49 -10.39
N GLY A 80 -6.33 -3.68 -10.55
CA GLY A 80 -5.88 -4.65 -11.56
C GLY A 80 -6.32 -4.30 -12.99
N ARG A 81 -7.15 -3.27 -13.18
CA ARG A 81 -7.71 -2.86 -14.48
C ARG A 81 -7.22 -1.49 -14.92
N THR A 82 -6.82 -0.65 -13.97
CA THR A 82 -6.29 0.68 -14.25
C THR A 82 -4.81 0.58 -14.67
N LEU A 83 -4.48 1.07 -15.86
CA LEU A 83 -3.10 1.18 -16.33
C LEU A 83 -2.46 2.49 -15.86
N VAL A 84 -1.20 2.41 -15.44
CA VAL A 84 -0.37 3.54 -15.01
C VAL A 84 1.01 3.48 -15.67
N PRO A 85 1.71 4.62 -15.82
CA PRO A 85 3.10 4.64 -16.27
C PRO A 85 3.98 3.76 -15.39
N SER A 86 4.89 2.99 -15.99
CA SER A 86 5.71 2.02 -15.29
C SER A 86 7.03 2.58 -14.77
N ASP A 87 7.43 3.81 -15.10
CA ASP A 87 8.78 4.34 -14.83
C ASP A 87 9.22 4.18 -13.37
N GLU A 88 8.34 4.56 -12.42
CA GLU A 88 8.61 4.38 -10.99
C GLU A 88 8.59 2.90 -10.58
N THR A 89 7.69 2.10 -11.14
CA THR A 89 7.62 0.65 -10.89
C THR A 89 8.88 -0.07 -11.34
N ARG A 90 9.38 0.26 -12.54
CA ARG A 90 10.63 -0.28 -13.10
C ARG A 90 11.81 0.08 -12.22
N ARG A 91 11.88 1.34 -11.78
CA ARG A 91 12.90 1.79 -10.85
C ARG A 91 12.83 1.02 -9.53
N ASP A 92 11.65 0.91 -8.92
CA ASP A 92 11.44 0.22 -7.64
C ASP A 92 11.85 -1.26 -7.74
N LEU A 93 11.45 -1.96 -8.81
CA LEU A 93 11.82 -3.36 -9.05
C LEU A 93 13.32 -3.53 -9.34
N GLY A 94 13.89 -2.66 -10.17
CA GLY A 94 15.32 -2.67 -10.50
C GLY A 94 16.21 -2.44 -9.28
N GLU A 95 15.85 -1.48 -8.41
CA GLU A 95 16.54 -1.24 -7.13
C GLU A 95 16.49 -2.47 -6.21
N LEU A 96 15.34 -3.14 -6.10
CA LEU A 96 15.18 -4.34 -5.28
C LEU A 96 16.02 -5.52 -5.81
N LEU A 97 16.02 -5.76 -7.12
CA LEU A 97 16.82 -6.80 -7.76
C LEU A 97 18.32 -6.52 -7.60
N ALA A 98 18.75 -5.27 -7.81
CA ALA A 98 20.14 -4.85 -7.62
C ALA A 98 20.59 -4.98 -6.16
N ALA A 99 19.68 -4.80 -5.19
CA ALA A 99 19.92 -5.05 -3.78
C ALA A 99 19.97 -6.55 -3.41
N GLY A 100 19.82 -7.45 -4.38
CA GLY A 100 19.90 -8.91 -4.19
C GLY A 100 18.58 -9.58 -3.82
N CYS A 101 17.43 -8.90 -3.96
CA CYS A 101 16.14 -9.56 -3.79
C CYS A 101 15.96 -10.65 -4.86
N SER A 102 15.54 -11.84 -4.43
CA SER A 102 15.27 -12.96 -5.34
C SER A 102 14.15 -12.60 -6.32
N ALA A 103 14.42 -12.68 -7.63
CA ALA A 103 13.44 -12.46 -8.69
C ALA A 103 12.20 -13.38 -8.55
N PRO A 104 12.33 -14.70 -8.29
CA PRO A 104 11.18 -15.56 -8.00
C PRO A 104 10.35 -15.10 -6.80
N ALA A 105 11.01 -14.65 -5.72
CA ALA A 105 10.30 -14.16 -4.54
C ALA A 105 9.56 -12.85 -4.81
N LEU A 106 10.19 -11.94 -5.54
CA LEU A 106 9.62 -10.64 -5.92
C LEU A 106 8.45 -10.82 -6.90
N ALA A 107 8.59 -11.69 -7.90
CA ALA A 107 7.51 -12.04 -8.83
C ALA A 107 6.29 -12.56 -8.06
N ARG A 108 6.49 -13.55 -7.18
CA ARG A 108 5.43 -14.10 -6.33
C ARG A 108 4.77 -13.03 -5.45
N TYR A 109 5.55 -12.15 -4.85
CA TYR A 109 5.02 -11.06 -4.03
C TYR A 109 4.15 -10.09 -4.86
N CYS A 110 4.62 -9.76 -6.06
CA CYS A 110 3.91 -8.91 -7.03
C CYS A 110 2.77 -9.63 -7.76
N ARG A 111 2.49 -10.91 -7.46
CA ARG A 111 1.51 -11.75 -8.14
C ARG A 111 1.74 -11.84 -9.66
N LEU A 112 3.01 -11.87 -10.05
CA LEU A 112 3.48 -12.06 -11.42
C LEU A 112 4.23 -13.38 -11.53
N THR A 113 4.32 -13.90 -12.74
CA THR A 113 5.34 -14.88 -13.12
C THR A 113 6.70 -14.19 -13.28
N GLU A 114 7.80 -14.95 -13.23
CA GLU A 114 9.14 -14.39 -13.46
C GLU A 114 9.29 -13.73 -14.85
N PRO A 115 8.79 -14.32 -15.95
CA PRO A 115 8.80 -13.66 -17.25
C PRO A 115 8.01 -12.35 -17.28
N GLU A 116 6.84 -12.29 -16.62
CA GLU A 116 6.06 -11.05 -16.52
C GLU A 116 6.77 -9.98 -15.69
N LEU A 117 7.47 -10.37 -14.62
CA LEU A 117 8.31 -9.46 -13.85
C LEU A 117 9.40 -8.85 -14.74
N MET A 118 10.10 -9.69 -15.51
CA MET A 118 11.14 -9.21 -16.43
C MET A 118 10.57 -8.33 -17.54
N ALA A 119 9.41 -8.69 -18.10
CA ALA A 119 8.71 -7.85 -19.08
C ALA A 119 8.29 -6.49 -18.49
N THR A 120 7.94 -6.45 -17.20
CA THR A 120 7.60 -5.20 -16.51
C THR A 120 8.78 -4.22 -16.44
N LEU A 121 10.02 -4.70 -16.45
CA LEU A 121 11.22 -3.85 -16.50
C LEU A 121 11.41 -3.15 -17.86
N GLU A 122 10.75 -3.62 -18.90
CA GLU A 122 10.88 -3.10 -20.27
C GLU A 122 9.61 -2.39 -20.78
N THR A 123 8.44 -2.68 -20.20
CA THR A 123 7.18 -2.02 -20.58
C THR A 123 7.11 -0.56 -20.15
N THR A 124 6.31 0.25 -20.83
CA THR A 124 6.02 1.66 -20.50
C THR A 124 4.80 1.84 -19.60
N ALA A 125 3.96 0.81 -19.47
CA ALA A 125 2.76 0.83 -18.62
C ALA A 125 2.54 -0.52 -17.94
N CYS A 126 1.98 -0.48 -16.73
CA CYS A 126 1.58 -1.65 -15.95
C CYS A 126 0.28 -1.37 -15.19
N THR A 127 -0.31 -2.37 -14.56
CA THR A 127 -1.51 -2.13 -13.73
C THR A 127 -1.16 -1.35 -12.46
N GLU A 128 -2.08 -0.54 -11.96
CA GLU A 128 -1.91 0.16 -10.68
C GLU A 128 -1.64 -0.83 -9.54
N LEU A 129 -2.24 -2.03 -9.59
CA LEU A 129 -1.97 -3.11 -8.65
C LEU A 129 -0.49 -3.52 -8.68
N THR A 130 0.07 -3.78 -9.87
CA THR A 130 1.48 -4.13 -10.03
C THR A 130 2.38 -3.03 -9.48
N ALA A 131 2.08 -1.77 -9.79
CA ALA A 131 2.84 -0.62 -9.29
C ALA A 131 2.82 -0.52 -7.76
N LEU A 132 1.64 -0.70 -7.15
CA LEU A 132 1.49 -0.67 -5.69
C LEU A 132 2.17 -1.85 -5.01
N LEU A 133 2.16 -3.05 -5.61
CA LEU A 133 2.86 -4.22 -5.10
C LEU A 133 4.37 -4.07 -5.17
N ALA A 134 4.91 -3.55 -6.28
CA ALA A 134 6.34 -3.25 -6.38
C ALA A 134 6.78 -2.25 -5.30
N ARG A 135 6.00 -1.18 -5.09
CA ARG A 135 6.27 -0.20 -4.04
C ARG A 135 6.09 -0.77 -2.63
N SER A 136 5.11 -1.64 -2.41
CA SER A 136 4.92 -2.29 -1.11
C SER A 136 6.04 -3.30 -0.80
N ALA A 137 6.64 -3.91 -1.82
CA ALA A 137 7.80 -4.78 -1.66
C ALA A 137 8.97 -4.03 -1.01
N ARG A 138 9.19 -2.75 -1.36
CA ARG A 138 10.21 -1.92 -0.69
C ARG A 138 9.97 -1.79 0.82
N VAL A 139 8.71 -1.63 1.22
CA VAL A 139 8.34 -1.54 2.65
C VAL A 139 8.58 -2.87 3.37
N GLN A 140 8.48 -3.98 2.65
CA GLN A 140 8.63 -5.33 3.20
C GLN A 140 10.09 -5.81 3.25
N TYR A 141 10.90 -5.48 2.23
CA TYR A 141 12.27 -5.98 2.04
C TYR A 141 13.37 -4.97 2.40
N ALA A 142 13.05 -3.67 2.48
CA ALA A 142 14.03 -2.63 2.88
C ALA A 142 13.91 -2.23 4.36
N GLY A 143 13.24 -3.04 5.18
CA GLY A 143 13.17 -2.90 6.65
C GLY A 143 13.98 -3.96 7.35
#